data_AF-A0A7V3H5B3-F1
#
_entry.id   AF-A0A7V3H5B3-F1
#
_cell.length_a   1.000
_cell.length_b   1.000
_cell.length_c   1.000
_cell.angle_alpha   90.00
_cell.angle_beta   90.00
_cell.angle_gamma   90.00
#
_symmetry.space_group_name_H-M   'P 1'
#
loop_
_entity.id
_entity.type
_entity.pdbx_description
1 polymer ?
#
loop_
_entity_poly.entity_id
_entity_poly.type
_entity_poly.pdbx_seq_one_letter_code
_entity_poly.pdbx_strand_id
1 'polypeptide(L)'
;PGNVRELENIVERAVLLSRGEVIGLGDLPLAVQEGADLGAAGAPASLPALLEQVERDKILEALRDAGGVQTRAAERLGISERALRYKLKKYGLAEGG
;
A
#
# COMPACT_ATOMS: atom_id res chain seq x y z
N PRO A 1 8.21 -2.50 7.80
CA PRO A 1 8.15 -3.97 7.84
C PRO A 1 6.91 -4.48 7.06
N GLY A 2 7.09 -5.02 5.85
CA GLY A 2 5.95 -5.47 5.00
C GLY A 2 6.34 -6.50 3.95
N ASN A 3 7.43 -6.24 3.22
CA ASN A 3 7.77 -6.98 2.00
C ASN A 3 7.94 -8.50 2.18
N VAL A 4 8.52 -8.96 3.30
CA VAL A 4 8.77 -10.41 3.51
C VAL A 4 7.47 -11.17 3.81
N ARG A 5 6.58 -10.59 4.62
CA ARG A 5 5.28 -11.21 4.94
C ARG A 5 4.32 -11.16 3.73
N GLU A 6 4.46 -10.15 2.89
CA GLU A 6 3.70 -10.04 1.65
C GLU A 6 4.12 -11.11 0.64
N LEU A 7 5.43 -11.32 0.47
CA LEU A 7 5.95 -12.38 -0.37
C LEU A 7 5.49 -13.75 0.11
N GLU A 8 5.52 -13.99 1.42
CA GLU A 8 5.02 -15.22 2.04
C GLU A 8 3.55 -15.51 1.69
N ASN A 9 2.66 -14.52 1.86
CA ASN A 9 1.24 -14.66 1.49
C ASN A 9 1.01 -14.90 -0.01
N ILE A 10 1.80 -14.26 -0.88
CA ILE A 10 1.70 -14.46 -2.32
C ILE A 10 2.11 -15.88 -2.69
N VAL A 11 3.24 -16.35 -2.14
CA VAL A 11 3.74 -17.71 -2.36
C VAL A 11 2.75 -18.74 -1.82
N GLU A 12 2.21 -18.56 -0.62
CA GLU A 12 1.23 -19.48 -0.02
C GLU A 12 -0.02 -19.64 -0.90
N ARG A 13 -0.58 -18.52 -1.40
CA ARG A 13 -1.73 -18.58 -2.32
C ARG A 13 -1.38 -19.19 -3.66
N ALA A 14 -0.21 -18.89 -4.20
CA ALA A 14 0.24 -19.46 -5.47
C ALA A 14 0.41 -20.98 -5.38
N VAL A 15 0.93 -21.48 -4.24
CA VAL A 15 0.99 -22.92 -3.94
C VAL A 15 -0.40 -23.54 -3.86
N LEU A 16 -1.37 -22.87 -3.21
CA LEU A 16 -2.74 -23.37 -3.09
C LEU A 16 -3.50 -23.41 -4.44
N LEU A 17 -3.19 -22.50 -5.36
CA LEU A 17 -3.86 -22.37 -6.66
C LEU A 17 -3.18 -23.19 -7.76
N SER A 18 -1.87 -23.44 -7.62
CA SER A 18 -1.10 -24.24 -8.58
C SER A 18 -1.66 -25.65 -8.68
N ARG A 19 -1.79 -26.12 -9.92
CA ARG A 19 -2.23 -27.49 -10.24
C ARG A 19 -1.07 -28.41 -10.63
N GLY A 20 0.15 -27.88 -10.67
CA GLY A 20 1.35 -28.60 -11.10
C GLY A 20 2.53 -28.36 -10.17
N GLU A 21 3.66 -28.99 -10.50
CA GLU A 21 4.89 -28.90 -9.71
C GLU A 21 5.58 -27.53 -9.82
N VAL A 22 5.21 -26.73 -10.84
CA VAL A 22 5.80 -25.42 -11.11
C VAL A 22 4.71 -24.35 -11.05
N ILE A 23 4.93 -23.33 -10.22
CA ILE A 23 4.09 -22.14 -10.15
C ILE A 23 4.35 -21.29 -11.40
N GLY A 24 3.35 -21.16 -12.25
CA GLY A 24 3.38 -20.31 -13.44
C GLY A 24 2.83 -18.90 -13.17
N LEU A 25 2.98 -18.00 -14.15
CA LEU A 25 2.44 -16.64 -14.05
C LEU A 25 0.92 -16.62 -13.80
N GLY A 26 0.17 -17.56 -14.39
CA GLY A 26 -1.28 -17.66 -14.21
C GLY A 26 -1.73 -18.05 -12.80
N ASP A 27 -0.82 -18.57 -11.97
CA ASP A 27 -1.10 -18.97 -10.58
C ASP A 27 -0.88 -17.81 -9.59
N LEU A 28 -0.32 -16.69 -10.07
CA LEU A 28 -0.06 -15.49 -9.27
C LEU A 28 -1.24 -14.51 -9.33
N PRO A 29 -1.44 -13.66 -8.30
CA PRO A 29 -2.39 -12.55 -8.36
C PRO A 29 -2.18 -11.66 -9.60
N LEU A 30 -3.26 -11.15 -10.18
CA LEU A 30 -3.24 -10.24 -11.36
C LEU A 30 -2.28 -9.07 -11.18
N ALA A 31 -2.22 -8.47 -9.99
CA ALA A 31 -1.28 -7.40 -9.69
C ALA A 31 0.20 -7.80 -9.85
N VAL A 32 0.56 -9.06 -9.56
CA VAL A 32 1.89 -9.60 -9.84
C VAL A 32 2.10 -9.82 -11.33
N GLN A 33 1.07 -10.33 -12.02
CA GLN A 33 1.11 -10.58 -13.47
C GLN A 33 1.29 -9.29 -14.28
N GLU A 34 0.64 -8.20 -13.84
CA GLU A 34 0.67 -6.89 -14.48
C GLU A 34 1.90 -6.06 -14.09
N GLY A 35 2.79 -6.60 -13.24
CA GLY A 35 3.96 -5.87 -12.75
C GLY A 35 3.59 -4.67 -11.87
N ALA A 36 2.40 -4.68 -11.28
CA ALA A 36 1.99 -3.67 -10.32
C ALA A 36 2.83 -3.79 -9.04
N ASP A 37 3.02 -2.67 -8.35
CA ASP A 37 3.73 -2.63 -7.08
C ASP A 37 3.08 -3.60 -6.09
N LEU A 38 3.80 -4.69 -5.77
CA LEU A 38 3.31 -5.79 -4.94
C LEU A 38 2.97 -5.38 -3.51
N GLY A 39 3.42 -4.19 -3.08
CA GLY A 39 2.99 -3.57 -1.83
C GLY A 39 1.48 -3.28 -1.78
N ALA A 40 0.78 -3.31 -2.92
CA ALA A 40 -0.67 -3.06 -3.03
C ALA A 40 -1.49 -4.31 -3.42
N ALA A 41 -0.86 -5.47 -3.66
CA ALA A 41 -1.46 -6.62 -4.33
C ALA A 41 -2.20 -7.63 -3.43
N GLY A 42 -2.39 -7.32 -2.14
CA GLY A 42 -3.18 -8.14 -1.22
C GLY A 42 -4.43 -7.41 -0.80
N ALA A 43 -5.61 -8.03 -0.98
CA ALA A 43 -6.80 -7.56 -0.30
C ALA A 43 -6.51 -7.50 1.21
N PRO A 44 -6.72 -6.36 1.87
CA PRO A 44 -6.39 -6.19 3.28
C PRO A 44 -7.09 -7.25 4.13
N ALA A 45 -6.32 -7.94 4.98
CA ALA A 45 -6.79 -9.08 5.77
C ALA A 45 -7.88 -8.72 6.81
N SER A 46 -8.11 -7.42 7.06
CA SER A 46 -9.12 -6.92 7.98
C SER A 46 -9.56 -5.51 7.59
N LEU A 47 -10.75 -5.11 8.03
CA LEU A 47 -11.25 -3.74 7.83
C LEU A 47 -10.27 -2.66 8.35
N PRO A 48 -9.64 -2.80 9.53
CA PRO A 48 -8.60 -1.87 9.96
C PRO A 48 -7.44 -1.74 8.97
N ALA A 49 -6.95 -2.86 8.42
CA ALA A 49 -5.86 -2.84 7.44
C ALA A 49 -6.29 -2.14 6.13
N LEU A 50 -7.54 -2.33 5.70
CA LEU A 50 -8.09 -1.63 4.53
C LEU A 50 -8.13 -0.12 4.74
N LEU A 51 -8.61 0.30 5.91
CA LEU A 51 -8.70 1.73 6.24
C LEU A 51 -7.30 2.36 6.31
N GLU A 52 -6.30 1.64 6.84
CA GLU A 52 -4.92 2.13 6.85
C GLU A 52 -4.33 2.26 5.45
N GLN A 53 -4.59 1.29 4.56
CA GLN A 53 -4.13 1.34 3.17
C GLN A 53 -4.79 2.49 2.41
N VAL A 54 -6.12 2.59 2.46
CA VAL A 54 -6.87 3.69 1.83
C VAL A 54 -6.42 5.04 2.36
N GLU A 55 -6.20 5.16 3.68
CA GLU A 55 -5.69 6.39 4.28
C GLU A 55 -4.28 6.74 3.76
N ARG A 56 -3.38 5.75 3.69
CA ARG A 56 -2.02 5.94 3.17
C ARG A 56 -2.05 6.42 1.72
N ASP A 57 -2.86 5.78 0.87
CA ASP A 57 -2.97 6.10 -0.55
C ASP A 57 -3.51 7.51 -0.76
N LYS A 58 -4.53 7.91 0.01
CA LYS A 58 -5.09 9.27 -0.03
C LYS A 58 -4.07 10.32 0.39
N ILE A 59 -3.25 10.03 1.39
CA ILE A 59 -2.18 10.95 1.81
C ILE A 59 -1.14 11.13 0.70
N LEU A 60 -0.72 10.04 0.05
CA LEU A 60 0.25 10.09 -1.03
C LEU A 60 -0.29 10.84 -2.26
N GLU A 61 -1.55 10.61 -2.63
CA GLU A 61 -2.25 11.33 -3.68
C GLU A 61 -2.30 12.84 -3.38
N ALA A 62 -2.71 13.22 -2.17
CA ALA A 62 -2.78 14.62 -1.76
C ALA A 62 -1.41 15.31 -1.75
N LEU A 63 -0.36 14.61 -1.31
CA LEU A 63 1.01 15.12 -1.35
C LEU A 63 1.50 15.33 -2.78
N ARG A 64 1.26 14.36 -3.67
CA ARG A 64 1.65 14.45 -5.08
C ARG A 64 1.00 15.66 -5.74
N ASP A 65 -0.31 15.82 -5.55
CA ASP A 65 -1.02 16.93 -6.19
C ASP A 65 -0.76 18.28 -5.53
N ALA A 66 -0.26 18.29 -4.29
CA ALA A 66 0.20 19.49 -3.60
C ALA A 66 1.68 19.82 -3.90
N GLY A 67 2.37 19.02 -4.74
CA GLY A 67 3.79 19.19 -5.02
C GLY A 67 4.69 19.01 -3.79
N GLY A 68 4.28 18.16 -2.85
CA GLY A 68 4.99 17.89 -1.59
C GLY A 68 4.69 18.90 -0.47
N VAL A 69 3.90 19.94 -0.71
CA VAL A 69 3.56 20.93 0.32
C VAL A 69 2.55 20.36 1.31
N GLN A 70 3.00 20.03 2.53
CA GLN A 70 2.19 19.36 3.55
C GLN A 70 0.95 20.17 3.97
N THR A 71 1.07 21.48 4.15
CA THR A 71 -0.08 22.32 4.54
C THR A 71 -1.19 22.26 3.49
N ARG A 72 -0.84 22.36 2.20
CA ARG A 72 -1.79 22.25 1.08
C ARG A 72 -2.36 20.84 0.94
N ALA A 73 -1.56 19.80 1.18
CA ALA A 73 -2.05 18.42 1.20
C ALA A 73 -3.07 18.20 2.33
N ALA A 74 -2.82 18.78 3.52
CA ALA A 74 -3.72 18.69 4.66
C ALA A 74 -5.07 19.38 4.40
N GLU A 75 -5.04 20.57 3.78
CA GLU A 75 -6.24 21.29 3.34
C GLU A 75 -7.08 20.44 2.37
N ARG A 76 -6.43 19.81 1.38
CA ARG A 76 -7.11 18.94 0.41
C ARG A 76 -7.74 17.71 1.05
N LEU A 77 -7.10 17.17 2.08
CA LEU A 77 -7.61 16.04 2.86
C LEU A 77 -8.67 16.45 3.89
N GLY A 78 -8.90 17.75 4.10
CA GLY A 78 -9.83 18.25 5.12
C GLY A 78 -9.38 17.98 6.56
N ILE A 79 -8.08 17.83 6.79
CA ILE A 79 -7.50 17.57 8.12
C ILE A 79 -6.53 18.67 8.53
N SER A 80 -6.23 18.77 9.83
CA SER A 80 -5.19 19.68 10.30
C SER A 80 -3.80 19.23 9.83
N GLU A 81 -2.90 20.19 9.63
CA GLU A 81 -1.48 19.91 9.31
C GLU A 81 -0.83 19.01 10.37
N ARG A 82 -1.17 19.22 11.65
CA ARG A 82 -0.72 18.37 12.76
C ARG A 82 -1.17 16.91 12.60
N ALA A 83 -2.43 16.69 12.20
CA ALA A 83 -2.95 15.36 11.96
C ALA A 83 -2.25 14.69 10.76
N LEU A 84 -2.02 15.42 9.68
CA LEU A 84 -1.26 14.92 8.54
C LEU A 84 0.16 14.53 8.96
N ARG A 85 0.87 15.40 9.69
CA ARG A 85 2.24 15.13 10.16
C ARG A 85 2.33 13.87 11.03
N TYR A 86 1.34 13.65 11.90
CA TYR A 86 1.24 12.43 12.68
C TYR A 86 1.08 11.19 11.78
N LYS A 87 0.20 11.25 10.78
CA LYS A 87 -0.04 10.14 9.84
C LYS A 87 1.19 9.87 8.97
N LEU A 88 1.89 10.91 8.50
CA LEU A 88 3.15 10.76 7.75
C LEU A 88 4.20 10.01 8.58
N LYS A 89 4.34 10.36 9.86
CA LYS A 89 5.23 9.64 10.78
C LYS A 89 4.76 8.21 11.01
N LYS A 90 3.46 7.99 11.25
CA LYS A 90 2.85 6.66 11.45
C LYS A 90 3.16 5.72 10.27
N TYR A 91 3.06 6.22 9.04
CA TYR A 91 3.22 5.42 7.82
C TYR A 91 4.65 5.41 7.26
N GLY A 92 5.61 6.08 7.91
CA GLY A 92 6.98 6.19 7.40
C GLY A 92 7.06 6.95 6.08
N LEU A 93 6.13 7.88 5.84
CA LEU A 93 6.08 8.74 4.64
C LEU A 93 6.76 10.10 4.87
N ALA A 94 7.38 10.28 6.04
CA ALA A 94 8.09 11.50 6.39
C ALA A 94 9.57 11.36 6.04
N GLU A 95 9.96 11.64 4.79
CA GLU A 95 11.35 11.96 4.45
C GLU A 95 11.43 13.11 3.43
N GLY A 96 12.31 14.07 3.72
CA GLY A 96 12.63 15.22 2.86
C GLY A 96 12.36 16.59 3.50
N GLY A 97 13.07 16.91 4.58
CA GLY A 97 13.38 18.27 5.00
C GLY A 97 14.89 18.45 4.95
#